data_AF-A0A0C3S253-F1
#
_entry.id   AF-A0A0C3S253-F1
#
_cell.length_a   1.000
_cell.length_b   1.000
_cell.length_c   1.000
_cell.angle_alpha   90.00
_cell.angle_beta   90.00
_cell.angle_gamma   90.00
#
_symmetry.space_group_name_H-M   'P 1'
#
loop_
_entity.id
_entity.type
_entity.pdbx_description
1 polymer ?
#
loop_
_entity_poly.entity_id
_entity_poly.type
_entity_poly.pdbx_seq_one_letter_code
_entity_poly.pdbx_strand_id
1 'polypeptide(L)'
;MPTSDPEVKNASGLTPTQTKALKERNPEDHERSIIQSIKESTYQVYAKEAVFHDPIGIAEGIESIRAQFNGLVKLFPRADIPRFRVLENPSSVPKSTILIDQDVAYFRDPNASSPTKVSEASDML
;
A
#
# COMPACT_ATOMS: atom_id res chain seq x y z
N MET A 1 13.11 -2.66 -12.75
CA MET A 1 12.15 -3.73 -13.10
C MET A 1 11.76 -4.38 -11.79
N PRO A 2 10.47 -4.67 -11.51
CA PRO A 2 10.13 -5.43 -10.33
C PRO A 2 10.84 -6.78 -10.46
N THR A 3 11.61 -7.13 -9.44
CA THR A 3 12.35 -8.38 -9.43
C THR A 3 11.34 -9.49 -9.17
N SER A 4 11.03 -10.29 -10.20
CA SER A 4 10.14 -11.46 -10.08
C SER A 4 10.74 -12.60 -9.24
N ASP A 5 11.67 -12.29 -8.35
CA ASP A 5 12.32 -13.26 -7.48
C ASP A 5 11.35 -13.60 -6.32
N PRO A 6 10.84 -14.84 -6.27
CA PRO A 6 9.85 -15.25 -5.27
C PRO A 6 10.39 -15.26 -3.84
N GLU A 7 11.70 -15.07 -3.64
CA GLU A 7 12.33 -15.06 -2.32
C GLU A 7 12.54 -13.65 -1.74
N VAL A 8 12.28 -12.59 -2.52
CA VAL A 8 12.39 -11.21 -2.05
C VAL A 8 11.32 -10.91 -1.01
N LYS A 9 11.73 -10.30 0.10
CA LYS A 9 10.87 -10.00 1.25
C LYS A 9 10.40 -8.55 1.23
N ASN A 10 9.13 -8.31 1.59
CA ASN A 10 8.60 -6.96 1.81
C ASN A 10 9.15 -6.35 3.11
N ALA A 11 8.74 -5.11 3.37
CA ALA A 11 9.00 -4.40 4.62
C ALA A 11 8.56 -5.17 5.89
N SER A 12 7.60 -6.10 5.77
CA SER A 12 7.16 -6.96 6.87
C SER A 12 8.00 -8.25 7.00
N GLY A 13 9.03 -8.43 6.16
CA GLY A 13 9.91 -9.58 6.16
C GLY A 13 9.31 -10.84 5.53
N LEU A 14 8.23 -10.71 4.76
CA LEU A 14 7.49 -11.83 4.15
C LEU A 14 7.72 -11.91 2.64
N THR A 15 7.82 -13.13 2.11
CA THR A 15 7.83 -13.36 0.66
C THR A 15 6.44 -13.15 0.05
N PRO A 16 6.30 -13.06 -1.29
CA PRO A 16 4.98 -12.95 -1.92
C PRO A 16 4.07 -14.14 -1.55
N THR A 17 4.63 -15.35 -1.54
CA THR A 17 3.90 -16.59 -1.21
C THR A 17 3.40 -16.58 0.23
N GLN A 18 4.24 -16.16 1.18
CA GLN A 18 3.86 -16.04 2.59
C GLN A 18 2.75 -14.99 2.78
N THR A 19 2.88 -13.84 2.12
CA THR A 19 1.88 -12.76 2.17
C THR A 19 0.52 -13.23 1.63
N LYS A 20 0.51 -13.91 0.48
CA LYS A 20 -0.72 -14.47 -0.13
C LYS A 20 -1.39 -15.52 0.74
N ALA A 21 -0.62 -16.27 1.53
CA ALA A 21 -1.14 -17.29 2.43
C ALA A 21 -1.75 -16.74 3.73
N LEU A 22 -1.55 -15.45 4.03
CA LEU A 22 -2.13 -14.84 5.23
C LEU A 22 -3.66 -14.75 5.12
N LYS A 23 -4.30 -15.00 6.26
CA LYS A 23 -5.75 -14.90 6.41
C LYS A 23 -6.15 -13.44 6.48
N GLU A 24 -7.32 -13.16 5.94
CA GLU A 24 -7.96 -11.87 6.10
C GLU A 24 -8.68 -11.79 7.45
N ARG A 25 -8.64 -10.61 8.07
CA ARG A 25 -9.33 -10.31 9.32
C ARG A 25 -10.13 -9.01 9.19
N ASN A 26 -11.04 -8.82 10.13
CA ASN A 26 -11.67 -7.52 10.29
C ASN A 26 -10.71 -6.54 10.96
N PRO A 27 -10.77 -5.24 10.61
CA PRO A 27 -10.10 -4.18 11.35
C PRO A 27 -10.53 -4.16 12.82
N GLU A 28 -9.59 -3.92 13.71
CA GLU A 28 -9.90 -3.58 15.10
C GLU A 28 -10.42 -2.14 15.18
N ASP A 29 -11.15 -1.81 16.25
CA ASP A 29 -11.84 -0.52 16.35
C ASP A 29 -10.89 0.68 16.29
N HIS A 30 -9.68 0.55 16.84
CA HIS A 30 -8.66 1.60 16.81
C HIS A 30 -7.97 1.75 15.44
N GLU A 31 -8.09 0.76 14.55
CA GLU A 31 -7.50 0.76 13.21
C GLU A 31 -8.44 1.38 12.16
N ARG A 32 -9.75 1.42 12.44
CA ARG A 32 -10.78 1.84 11.46
C ARG A 32 -10.51 3.22 10.88
N SER A 33 -10.16 4.21 11.71
CA SER A 33 -9.89 5.57 11.25
C SER A 33 -8.64 5.64 10.38
N ILE A 34 -7.61 4.87 10.72
CA ILE A 34 -6.35 4.78 9.97
C ILE A 34 -6.63 4.17 8.59
N ILE A 35 -7.33 3.04 8.56
CA ILE A 35 -7.66 2.32 7.33
C ILE A 35 -8.57 3.16 6.42
N GLN A 36 -9.55 3.87 6.99
CA GLN A 36 -10.40 4.77 6.22
C GLN A 36 -9.60 5.91 5.59
N SER A 37 -8.68 6.50 6.36
CA SER A 37 -7.82 7.59 5.89
C SER A 37 -6.92 7.18 4.72
N ILE A 38 -6.42 5.94 4.74
CA ILE A 38 -5.63 5.36 3.64
C ILE A 38 -6.49 5.24 2.37
N LYS A 39 -7.75 4.84 2.48
CA LYS A 39 -8.67 4.74 1.32
C LYS A 39 -9.06 6.10 0.74
N GLU A 40 -9.23 7.11 1.60
CA GLU A 40 -9.67 8.45 1.21
C GLU A 40 -8.52 9.41 0.86
N SER A 41 -7.27 8.93 0.86
CA SER A 41 -6.06 9.73 0.55
C SER A 41 -5.88 10.93 1.48
N THR A 42 -6.18 10.80 2.78
CA THR A 42 -5.96 11.88 3.75
C THR A 42 -4.56 11.76 4.38
N TYR A 43 -3.73 12.80 4.20
CA TYR A 43 -2.38 12.82 4.80
C TYR A 43 -2.37 12.94 6.33
N GLN A 44 -3.54 13.17 6.95
CA GLN A 44 -3.69 13.43 8.38
C GLN A 44 -3.39 12.20 9.26
N VAL A 45 -3.42 11.01 8.67
CA VAL A 45 -3.12 9.75 9.38
C VAL A 45 -1.62 9.58 9.66
N TYR A 46 -0.75 10.26 8.90
CA TYR A 46 0.68 10.14 9.07
C TYR A 46 1.16 10.95 10.28
N ALA A 47 1.96 10.31 11.13
CA ALA A 47 2.73 11.02 12.15
C ALA A 47 3.70 12.02 11.49
N LYS A 48 4.07 13.07 12.23
CA LYS A 48 4.97 14.10 11.72
C LYS A 48 6.29 13.54 11.16
N GLU A 49 6.84 12.54 11.85
CA GLU A 49 8.08 11.84 11.52
C GLU A 49 7.80 10.48 10.84
N ALA A 50 6.64 10.30 10.20
CA ALA A 50 6.32 9.07 9.50
C ALA A 50 7.31 8.81 8.36
N VAL A 51 7.66 7.54 8.16
CA VAL A 51 8.51 7.11 7.05
C VAL A 51 7.69 6.24 6.12
N PHE A 52 7.68 6.60 4.84
CA PHE A 52 7.03 5.85 3.78
C PHE A 52 8.09 5.23 2.88
N HIS A 53 8.05 3.90 2.78
CA HIS A 53 8.91 3.13 1.89
C HIS A 53 8.07 2.62 0.74
N ASP A 54 8.44 2.96 -0.49
CA ASP A 54 7.94 2.31 -1.70
C ASP A 54 9.11 1.67 -2.48
N PRO A 55 8.85 0.89 -3.53
CA PRO A 55 9.92 0.29 -4.34
C PRO A 55 10.82 1.31 -5.07
N ILE A 56 10.46 2.60 -5.09
CA ILE A 56 11.16 3.66 -5.82
C ILE A 56 12.07 4.45 -4.86
N GLY A 57 11.69 4.61 -3.60
CA GLY A 57 12.44 5.37 -2.61
C GLY A 57 11.81 5.42 -1.22
N ILE A 58 12.39 6.28 -0.38
CA ILE A 58 12.00 6.48 1.01
C ILE A 58 11.64 7.96 1.18
N ALA A 59 10.45 8.23 1.73
CA ALA A 59 10.01 9.57 2.10
C ALA A 59 9.86 9.68 3.62
N GLU A 60 10.63 10.60 4.20
CA GLU A 60 10.60 10.89 5.63
C GLU A 60 9.86 12.20 5.88
N GLY A 61 8.87 12.14 6.77
CA GLY A 61 8.01 13.25 7.15
C GLY A 61 6.85 13.52 6.20
N ILE A 62 5.78 14.11 6.75
CA ILE A 62 4.50 14.29 6.05
C ILE A 62 4.61 15.08 4.73
N GLU A 63 5.51 16.05 4.64
CA GLU A 63 5.68 16.86 3.43
C GLU A 63 6.33 16.05 2.29
N SER A 64 7.33 15.22 2.60
CA SER A 64 7.96 14.33 1.62
C SER A 64 6.97 13.27 1.13
N ILE A 65 6.20 12.68 2.04
CA ILE A 65 5.15 11.71 1.73
C ILE A 65 4.11 12.33 0.79
N ARG A 66 3.62 13.53 1.13
CA ARG A 66 2.69 14.29 0.29
C ARG A 66 3.27 14.58 -1.09
N ALA A 67 4.53 15.00 -1.17
CA ALA A 67 5.18 15.29 -2.44
C ALA A 67 5.25 14.04 -3.35
N GLN A 68 5.54 12.87 -2.78
CA GLN A 68 5.60 11.60 -3.52
C GLN A 68 4.23 11.19 -4.07
N PHE A 69 3.18 11.21 -3.24
CA PHE A 69 1.81 10.91 -3.70
C PHE A 69 1.30 11.92 -4.74
N ASN A 70 1.53 13.22 -4.52
CA ASN A 70 1.16 14.25 -5.50
C ASN A 70 1.91 14.10 -6.83
N GLY A 71 3.13 13.55 -6.80
CA GLY A 71 3.87 13.18 -8.01
C GLY A 71 3.15 12.08 -8.81
N LEU A 72 2.63 11.06 -8.13
CA LEU A 72 1.88 9.96 -8.76
C LEU A 72 0.59 10.44 -9.42
N VAL A 73 -0.15 11.35 -8.78
CA VAL A 73 -1.40 11.92 -9.34
C VAL A 73 -1.17 12.63 -10.67
N LYS A 74 0.01 13.24 -10.88
CA LYS A 74 0.35 13.88 -12.16
C LYS A 74 0.47 12.89 -13.32
N LEU A 75 0.85 11.64 -13.02
CA LEU A 75 0.99 10.57 -14.00
C LEU A 75 -0.31 9.76 -14.15
N PHE A 76 -1.04 9.60 -13.05
CA PHE A 76 -2.27 8.82 -12.97
C PHE A 76 -3.33 9.64 -12.21
N PRO A 77 -4.10 10.50 -12.90
CA PRO A 77 -5.09 11.38 -12.27
C PRO A 77 -6.24 10.64 -11.60
N ARG A 78 -6.42 9.34 -11.89
CA ARG A 78 -7.36 8.46 -11.20
C ARG A 78 -6.66 7.16 -10.81
N ALA A 79 -6.96 6.70 -9.61
CA ALA A 79 -6.62 5.37 -9.13
C ALA A 79 -7.84 4.75 -8.45
N ASP A 80 -8.11 3.49 -8.76
CA ASP A 80 -9.13 2.71 -8.09
C ASP A 80 -8.45 1.61 -7.25
N ILE A 81 -9.09 1.21 -6.15
CA ILE A 81 -8.61 0.13 -5.28
C ILE A 81 -9.52 -1.10 -5.45
N PRO A 82 -9.29 -1.95 -6.47
CA PRO A 82 -10.13 -3.13 -6.71
C PRO A 82 -10.05 -4.19 -5.60
N ARG A 83 -8.96 -4.23 -4.84
CA ARG A 83 -8.77 -5.18 -3.73
C ARG A 83 -8.14 -4.47 -2.55
N PHE A 84 -8.69 -4.70 -1.36
CA PHE A 84 -8.17 -4.14 -0.11
C PHE A 84 -8.47 -5.12 1.03
N ARG A 85 -7.46 -5.86 1.48
CA ARG A 85 -7.58 -6.85 2.54
C ARG A 85 -6.75 -6.44 3.74
N VAL A 86 -7.33 -6.54 4.93
CA VAL A 86 -6.58 -6.40 6.18
C VAL A 86 -6.18 -7.79 6.64
N LEU A 87 -4.89 -8.03 6.82
CA LEU A 87 -4.37 -9.37 7.06
C LEU A 87 -4.07 -9.63 8.54
N GLU A 88 -4.20 -10.88 8.95
CA GLU A 88 -3.68 -11.35 10.24
C GLU A 88 -2.16 -11.28 10.24
N ASN A 89 -1.60 -10.74 11.32
CA ASN A 89 -0.15 -10.69 11.49
C ASN A 89 0.38 -12.08 11.86
N PRO A 90 1.37 -12.62 11.13
CA PRO A 90 2.08 -13.80 11.58
C PRO A 90 2.89 -13.46 12.84
N SER A 91 3.33 -14.48 13.57
CA SER A 91 4.10 -14.31 14.82
C SER A 91 5.39 -13.52 14.67
N SER A 92 5.93 -13.42 13.45
CA SER A 92 7.12 -12.62 13.13
C SER A 92 6.86 -11.12 12.98
N VAL A 93 5.60 -10.69 12.85
CA VAL A 93 5.22 -9.28 12.65
C VAL A 93 4.60 -8.73 13.95
N PRO A 94 5.07 -7.58 14.47
CA PRO A 94 4.50 -6.97 15.67
C PRO A 94 2.98 -6.74 15.57
N LYS A 95 2.25 -6.92 16.66
CA LYS A 95 0.78 -6.68 16.69
C LYS A 95 0.39 -5.22 16.45
N SER A 96 1.31 -4.28 16.68
CA SER A 96 1.11 -2.85 16.40
C SER A 96 1.21 -2.51 14.91
N THR A 97 1.55 -3.47 14.06
CA THR A 97 1.64 -3.29 12.60
C THR A 97 0.31 -3.65 11.96
N ILE A 98 -0.18 -2.84 11.03
CA ILE A 98 -1.34 -3.18 10.20
C ILE A 98 -0.81 -3.71 8.86
N LEU A 99 -1.14 -4.96 8.53
CA LEU A 99 -0.83 -5.52 7.21
C LEU A 99 -2.00 -5.30 6.27
N ILE A 100 -1.75 -4.57 5.18
CA ILE A 100 -2.75 -4.28 4.14
C ILE A 100 -2.24 -4.84 2.82
N ASP A 101 -3.07 -5.68 2.22
CA ASP A 101 -2.85 -6.30 0.93
C ASP A 101 -3.83 -5.69 -0.07
N GLN A 102 -3.31 -4.78 -0.90
CA GLN A 102 -4.10 -3.97 -1.81
C GLN A 102 -3.60 -4.07 -3.24
N ASP A 103 -4.54 -4.03 -4.17
CA ASP A 103 -4.24 -3.83 -5.58
C ASP A 103 -4.71 -2.43 -5.97
N VAL A 104 -3.92 -1.74 -6.79
CA VAL A 104 -4.21 -0.37 -7.23
C VAL A 104 -4.24 -0.32 -8.74
N ALA A 105 -5.39 0.06 -9.30
CA ALA A 105 -5.60 0.24 -10.72
C ALA A 105 -5.41 1.73 -11.07
N TYR A 106 -4.33 2.05 -11.78
CA TYR A 106 -3.96 3.41 -12.17
C TYR A 106 -4.42 3.74 -13.59
N PHE A 107 -4.99 4.92 -13.77
CA PHE A 107 -5.55 5.40 -15.04
C PHE A 107 -4.87 6.71 -15.45
N ARG A 108 -4.29 6.76 -16.65
CA ARG A 108 -3.77 8.01 -17.23
C ARG A 108 -4.88 8.93 -17.73
N ASP A 109 -5.93 8.35 -18.30
CA ASP A 109 -7.17 9.05 -18.63
C ASP A 109 -8.21 8.72 -17.54
N PRO A 110 -8.70 9.70 -16.76
CA PRO A 110 -9.62 9.44 -15.67
C PRO A 110 -10.98 8.87 -16.13
N ASN A 111 -11.34 9.06 -17.41
CA ASN A 111 -12.59 8.59 -17.99
C ASN A 111 -12.47 7.24 -18.69
N ALA A 112 -11.26 6.65 -18.74
CA ALA A 112 -11.06 5.36 -19.38
C ALA A 112 -11.80 4.24 -18.64
N SER A 113 -12.28 3.26 -19.42
CA SER A 113 -12.98 2.07 -18.90
C SER A 113 -12.04 0.98 -18.40
N SER A 114 -10.74 1.06 -18.72
CA SER A 114 -9.71 0.10 -18.28
C SER A 114 -8.45 0.81 -17.77
N PRO A 115 -7.75 0.22 -16.79
CA PRO A 115 -6.57 0.84 -16.19
C PRO A 115 -5.38 0.81 -17.14
N THR A 116 -4.54 1.83 -17.06
CA THR A 116 -3.25 1.86 -17.75
C THR A 116 -2.26 0.90 -17.10
N LYS A 117 -2.32 0.76 -15.78
CA LYS A 117 -1.47 -0.14 -15.00
C LYS A 117 -2.25 -0.64 -13.81
N VAL A 118 -2.17 -1.94 -13.53
CA VAL A 118 -2.54 -2.49 -12.22
C VAL A 118 -1.25 -2.77 -11.47
N SER A 119 -1.17 -2.32 -10.22
CA SER A 119 -0.12 -2.71 -9.30
C SER A 119 -0.72 -3.70 -8.33
N GLU A 120 -0.32 -4.96 -8.46
CA GLU A 120 -0.71 -5.98 -7.50
C GLU A 120 0.22 -5.93 -6.30
N ALA A 121 -0.27 -6.30 -5.12
CA ALA A 121 0.57 -6.37 -3.92
C ALA A 121 1.78 -7.32 -4.09
N SER A 122 1.66 -8.34 -4.96
CA SER A 122 2.79 -9.21 -5.31
C SER A 122 3.88 -8.55 -6.16
N ASP A 123 3.58 -7.44 -6.83
CA ASP A 123 4.51 -6.75 -7.74
C ASP A 123 5.29 -5.62 -7.06
N MET A 124 4.94 -5.27 -5.82
CA MET A 124 5.62 -4.26 -5.01
C MET A 124 6.77 -4.85 -4.16
N LEU A 125 7.27 -6.02 -4.57
CA LEU A 125 8.36 -6.78 -3.96
C LEU A 125 9.61 -6.76 -4.84
#